data_AF-A0A840WAL5-F1
#
_entry.id   AF-A0A840WAL5-F1
#
_cell.length_a   1.000
_cell.length_b   1.000
_cell.length_c   1.000
_cell.angle_alpha   90.00
_cell.angle_beta   90.00
_cell.angle_gamma   90.00
#
_symmetry.space_group_name_H-M   'P 1'
#
loop_
_entity.id
_entity.type
_entity.pdbx_description
1 polymer ?
#
loop_
_entity_poly.entity_id
_entity_poly.type
_entity_poly.pdbx_seq_one_letter_code
_entity_poly.pdbx_strand_id
1 'polypeptide(L)' 'MNYTYEMYPRSPWDGGFYPPSSVIEGETARNEEAALGLLDYADCPYRIIGEEEAHCG' A
#
# COMPACT_ATOMS: atom_id res chain seq x y z
N MET A 1 -1.55 12.63 2.23
CA MET A 1 -2.33 11.42 2.57
C MET A 1 -1.45 10.48 3.40
N ASN A 2 -2.01 9.70 4.32
CA ASN A 2 -1.25 8.73 5.11
C ASN A 2 -2.06 7.43 5.26
N TYR A 3 -1.40 6.29 5.11
CA TYR A 3 -2.01 4.96 5.17
C TYR A 3 -1.11 4.02 5.96
N THR A 4 -1.73 3.08 6.67
CA THR A 4 -1.01 1.99 7.35
C THR A 4 -1.24 0.70 6.57
N TYR A 5 -0.16 0.02 6.21
CA TYR A 5 -0.19 -1.30 5.59
C TYR A 5 0.12 -2.35 6.65
N GLU A 6 -0.92 -3.00 7.16
CA GLU A 6 -0.78 -4.18 8.02
C GLU A 6 -0.58 -5.41 7.12
N MET A 7 0.68 -5.80 6.94
CA MET A 7 1.08 -6.89 6.04
C MET A 7 0.78 -8.27 6.64
N TYR A 8 1.06 -9.33 5.88
CA TYR A 8 0.98 -10.71 6.35
C TYR A 8 1.73 -10.92 7.68
N PRO A 9 1.22 -11.78 8.60
CA PRO A 9 -0.01 -12.57 8.51
C PRO A 9 -1.22 -11.94 9.21
N ARG A 10 -2.41 -12.55 9.06
CA ARG A 10 -3.67 -12.11 9.71
C ARG A 10 -3.86 -12.60 11.14
N SER A 11 -2.97 -13.47 11.63
CA SER A 11 -3.12 -14.15 12.92
C SER A 11 -1.75 -14.48 13.52
N PRO A 12 -1.61 -14.44 14.86
CA PRO A 12 -0.41 -14.93 15.54
C PRO A 12 -0.10 -16.40 15.25
N TRP A 13 -1.12 -17.21 14.95
CA TRP A 13 -0.98 -18.64 14.66
C TRP A 13 -0.38 -18.91 13.27
N ASP A 14 -0.35 -17.90 12.40
CA ASP A 14 0.17 -17.98 11.02
C ASP A 14 1.61 -17.42 10.93
N GLY A 15 2.37 -17.42 12.03
CA GLY A 15 3.75 -16.92 12.10
C GLY A 15 3.92 -15.55 12.77
N GLY A 16 2.81 -14.83 13.01
CA GLY A 16 2.82 -13.52 13.68
C GLY A 16 3.88 -12.56 13.11
N PHE A 17 4.66 -11.93 13.97
CA PHE A 17 5.72 -11.00 13.56
C PHE A 17 6.96 -11.65 12.92
N TYR A 18 7.06 -12.99 12.94
CA TYR A 18 8.24 -13.72 12.47
C TYR A 18 7.86 -14.76 11.40
N PRO A 19 7.38 -14.32 10.23
CA PRO A 19 7.01 -15.22 9.14
C PRO A 19 8.25 -15.91 8.53
N PRO A 20 8.08 -17.10 7.92
CA PRO A 20 9.18 -17.79 7.25
C PRO A 20 9.68 -16.99 6.04
N SER A 21 10.99 -17.04 5.76
CA SER A 21 11.58 -16.27 4.65
C SER A 21 11.01 -16.62 3.27
N SER A 22 10.45 -17.82 3.11
CA SER A 22 9.82 -18.29 1.87
C SER A 22 8.62 -17.46 1.43
N VAL A 23 8.00 -16.68 2.33
CA VAL A 23 6.86 -15.81 1.97
C VAL A 23 7.27 -14.39 1.61
N ILE A 24 8.54 -14.00 1.78
CA ILE A 24 9.00 -12.62 1.58
C ILE A 24 8.67 -12.13 0.17
N GLU A 25 9.09 -12.85 -0.87
CA GLU A 25 8.88 -12.42 -2.25
C GLU A 25 7.38 -12.26 -2.57
N GLY A 26 6.56 -13.22 -2.14
CA GLY A 26 5.11 -13.18 -2.36
C GLY A 26 4.42 -12.01 -1.64
N GLU A 27 4.72 -11.80 -0.36
CA GLU A 27 4.04 -10.77 0.44
C GLU A 27 4.58 -9.36 0.18
N THR A 28 5.82 -9.20 -0.29
CA THR A 28 6.30 -7.90 -0.78
C THR A 28 5.73 -7.57 -2.15
N ALA A 29 5.77 -8.51 -3.11
CA ALA A 29 5.25 -8.29 -4.46
C ALA A 29 3.75 -7.99 -4.45
N ARG A 30 2.99 -8.59 -3.52
CA ARG A 30 1.56 -8.34 -3.31
C ARG A 30 1.20 -6.86 -3.13
N ASN A 31 2.12 -6.03 -2.65
CA ASN A 31 1.87 -4.61 -2.38
C ASN A 31 2.47 -3.67 -3.42
N GLU A 32 3.14 -4.17 -4.47
CA GLU A 32 3.84 -3.34 -5.45
C GLU A 32 2.88 -2.38 -6.18
N GLU A 33 1.80 -2.89 -6.76
CA GLU A 33 0.80 -2.06 -7.47
C GLU A 33 0.15 -1.03 -6.55
N ALA A 34 -0.12 -1.39 -5.30
CA ALA A 34 -0.73 -0.49 -4.32
C ALA A 34 0.24 0.63 -3.90
N ALA A 35 1.53 0.32 -3.72
CA ALA A 35 2.56 1.30 -3.45
C ALA A 35 2.79 2.24 -4.65
N LEU A 36 2.86 1.71 -5.87
CA LEU A 36 2.97 2.51 -7.09
C LEU A 36 1.75 3.40 -7.29
N GLY A 37 0.54 2.89 -7.05
CA GLY A 37 -0.68 3.68 -7.13
C GLY A 37 -0.68 4.87 -6.18
N LEU A 38 -0.11 4.76 -4.97
CA LEU A 38 0.04 5.92 -4.08
C LEU A 38 1.02 6.97 -4.64
N LEU A 39 2.08 6.53 -5.31
CA LEU A 39 3.05 7.43 -5.95
C LEU A 39 2.46 8.11 -7.19
N ASP A 40 1.66 7.39 -7.98
CA ASP A 40 0.99 7.91 -9.17
C ASP A 40 0.04 9.08 -8.89
N TYR A 41 -0.43 9.24 -7.64
CA TYR A 41 -1.28 10.34 -7.22
C TYR A 41 -0.63 11.27 -6.20
N ALA A 42 0.67 11.11 -5.91
CA ALA A 42 1.36 11.91 -4.91
C ALA A 42 1.48 13.38 -5.31
N ASP A 43 1.42 13.70 -6.61
CA ASP A 43 1.41 15.05 -7.17
C ASP A 43 0.09 15.78 -6.90
N CYS A 44 -1.04 15.12 -7.12
CA CYS A 44 -2.37 15.66 -6.84
C CYS A 44 -3.32 14.52 -6.42
N PRO A 45 -3.46 14.27 -5.11
CA PRO A 45 -4.32 13.19 -4.66
C PRO A 45 -5.82 13.41 -4.93
N TYR A 46 -6.24 14.67 -5.09
CA TYR A 46 -7.61 15.03 -5.46
C TYR A 46 -7.99 14.60 -6.88
N ARG A 47 -7.01 14.29 -7.75
CA ARG A 47 -7.25 13.74 -9.08
C ARG A 47 -8.03 12.42 -9.04
N ILE A 48 -7.86 11.61 -7.99
CA ILE A 48 -8.57 10.32 -7.80
C ILE A 48 -10.09 10.52 -7.80
N ILE A 49 -10.57 11.66 -7.29
CA ILE A 49 -12.00 11.98 -7.17
C ILE A 49 -12.46 13.02 -8.19
N GLY A 50 -11.59 13.44 -9.12
CA GLY A 50 -11.91 14.43 -10.15
C GLY A 50 -11.91 15.90 -9.70
N GLU A 51 -11.32 16.20 -8.54
CA GLU A 51 -11.34 17.55 -7.92
C GLU A 51 -9.98 18.27 -8.07
N GLU A 52 -9.19 17.93 -9.09
CA GLU A 52 -7.85 18.50 -9.26
C GLU A 52 -7.86 19.99 -9.61
N GLU A 53 -8.84 20.47 -10.38
CA GLU A 53 -8.99 21.89 -10.73
C GLU A 53 -9.22 22.77 -9.50
N ALA A 54 -9.96 22.27 -8.51
CA ALA A 54 -10.29 23.00 -7.29
C ALA A 54 -9.16 23.03 -6.25
N HIS A 55 -8.25 22.05 -6.29
CA HIS A 55 -7.32 21.78 -5.17
C HIS A 55 -5.83 21.70 -5.54
N CYS A 56 -5.48 21.60 -6.81
CA CYS A 56 -4.10 21.34 -7.26
C CYS A 56 -3.58 22.31 -8.33
N GLY A 57 -4.29 23.43 -8.57
CA GLY A 57 -3.90 24.48 -9.52
C GLY A 57 -2.58 25.19 -9.22
#